data_AF-A0A2N2JRZ2-F1
#
_entry.id   AF-A0A2N2JRZ2-F1
#
_cell.length_a   1.000
_cell.length_b   1.000
_cell.length_c   1.000
_cell.angle_alpha   90.00
_cell.angle_beta   90.00
_cell.angle_gamma   90.00
#
_symmetry.space_group_name_H-M   'P 1'
#
loop_
_entity.id
_entity.type
_entity.pdbx_description
1 polymer ?
#
loop_
_entity_poly.entity_id
_entity_poly.type
_entity_poly.pdbx_seq_one_letter_code
_entity_poly.pdbx_strand_id
1 'polypeptide(L)'
;MNKNKSPEDVLQQEFLRERAAVLGRAGDSVSSALEKLHSIENCLEERMSRLADIERLVSQGLTDALSLGRLRCHMVIEINREISKFNGAREYALRRHYYLIVTREAMGMRRHHWVDQHYRVPPQKKHLQDG
;
A
#
# COMPACT_ATOMS: atom_id res chain seq x y z
N MET A 1 -3.72 -21.55 -45.67
CA MET A 1 -2.27 -21.81 -45.88
C MET A 1 -1.54 -21.45 -44.59
N ASN A 2 -1.04 -22.45 -43.85
CA ASN A 2 -0.16 -22.23 -42.71
C ASN A 2 1.16 -21.65 -43.23
N LYS A 3 1.42 -20.36 -43.00
CA LYS A 3 2.78 -19.85 -43.06
C LYS A 3 3.50 -20.46 -41.86
N ASN A 4 4.36 -21.46 -42.10
CA ASN A 4 5.30 -21.90 -41.08
C ASN A 4 6.07 -20.67 -40.62
N LYS A 5 5.86 -20.25 -39.36
CA LYS A 5 6.58 -19.13 -38.76
C LYS A 5 8.07 -19.46 -38.84
N SER A 6 8.87 -18.49 -39.27
CA SER A 6 10.32 -18.68 -39.28
C SER A 6 10.81 -18.88 -37.83
N PRO A 7 11.97 -19.54 -37.62
CA PRO A 7 12.58 -19.64 -36.29
C PRO A 7 12.77 -18.26 -35.62
N GLU A 8 13.06 -17.22 -36.41
CA GLU A 8 13.15 -15.83 -35.92
C GLU A 8 11.81 -15.30 -35.43
N ASP A 9 10.70 -15.56 -36.14
CA ASP A 9 9.36 -15.15 -35.70
C ASP A 9 8.98 -15.82 -34.38
N VAL A 10 9.33 -17.10 -34.20
CA VAL A 10 9.07 -17.84 -32.96
C VAL A 10 9.86 -17.22 -31.80
N LEU A 11 11.15 -16.96 -32.01
CA LEU A 11 12.02 -16.35 -30.99
C LEU A 11 11.53 -14.94 -30.60
N GLN A 12 11.12 -14.12 -31.58
CA GLN A 12 10.56 -12.80 -31.31
C GLN A 12 9.26 -12.88 -30.49
N GLN A 13 8.39 -13.84 -30.80
CA GLN A 13 7.16 -14.05 -30.04
C GLN A 13 7.42 -14.49 -28.61
N GLU A 14 8.36 -15.42 -28.39
CA GLU A 14 8.76 -15.85 -27.05
C GLU A 14 9.33 -14.69 -26.25
N PHE A 15 10.22 -13.89 -26.85
CA PHE A 15 10.78 -12.71 -26.21
C PHE A 15 9.70 -11.69 -25.81
N LEU A 16 8.74 -11.40 -26.70
CA LEU A 16 7.62 -10.51 -26.38
C LEU A 16 6.75 -11.06 -25.24
N ARG A 17 6.51 -12.37 -25.22
CA ARG A 17 5.72 -13.04 -24.18
C ARG A 17 6.40 -12.95 -22.81
N GLU A 18 7.70 -13.20 -22.76
CA GLU A 18 8.47 -13.08 -21.52
C GLU A 18 8.49 -11.64 -20.98
N ARG A 19 8.68 -10.66 -21.87
CA ARG A 19 8.61 -9.23 -21.48
C ARG A 19 7.25 -8.86 -20.91
N ALA A 20 6.17 -9.30 -21.54
CA ALA A 20 4.81 -9.07 -21.04
C ALA A 20 4.61 -9.72 -19.67
N ALA A 21 5.09 -10.96 -19.48
CA ALA A 21 4.97 -11.67 -18.21
C ALA A 21 5.77 -10.98 -17.08
N VAL A 22 6.98 -10.50 -17.36
CA VAL A 22 7.80 -9.75 -16.39
C VAL A 22 7.10 -8.45 -15.98
N LEU A 23 6.55 -7.69 -16.93
CA LEU A 23 5.81 -6.47 -16.65
C LEU A 23 4.54 -6.74 -15.83
N GLY A 24 3.79 -7.80 -16.17
CA GLY A 24 2.62 -8.23 -15.41
C GLY A 24 2.96 -8.52 -13.95
N ARG A 25 3.97 -9.36 -13.70
CA ARG A 25 4.42 -9.68 -12.33
C ARG A 25 4.88 -8.45 -11.55
N ALA A 26 5.55 -7.51 -12.21
CA ALA A 26 5.96 -6.25 -11.57
C ALA A 26 4.73 -5.42 -11.19
N GLY A 27 3.74 -5.30 -12.07
CA GLY A 27 2.47 -4.63 -11.80
C GLY A 27 1.69 -5.28 -10.65
N ASP A 28 1.50 -6.60 -10.71
CA ASP A 28 0.83 -7.38 -9.67
C ASP A 28 1.50 -7.20 -8.31
N SER A 29 2.84 -7.17 -8.28
CA SER A 29 3.58 -6.96 -7.05
C SER A 29 3.34 -5.57 -6.43
N VAL A 30 3.04 -4.54 -7.23
CA VAL A 30 2.65 -3.22 -6.72
C VAL A 30 1.21 -3.25 -6.25
N SER A 31 0.29 -3.83 -7.04
CA SER A 31 -1.12 -3.98 -6.67
C SER A 31 -1.28 -4.67 -5.31
N SER A 32 -0.65 -5.83 -5.11
CA SER A 32 -0.74 -6.56 -3.84
C SER A 32 -0.14 -5.79 -2.66
N ALA A 33 0.89 -4.97 -2.90
CA ALA A 33 1.45 -4.10 -1.87
C ALA A 33 0.47 -2.98 -1.47
N LEU A 34 -0.23 -2.40 -2.45
CA LEU A 34 -1.26 -1.38 -2.22
C LEU A 34 -2.50 -1.96 -1.55
N GLU A 35 -2.96 -3.15 -1.93
CA GLU A 35 -4.07 -3.86 -1.28
C GLU A 35 -3.78 -4.11 0.20
N LYS A 36 -2.57 -4.57 0.53
CA LYS A 36 -2.14 -4.74 1.92
C LYS A 36 -2.09 -3.42 2.68
N LEU A 37 -1.69 -2.34 2.02
CA LEU A 37 -1.66 -1.03 2.63
C LEU A 37 -3.08 -0.53 2.92
N HIS A 38 -4.01 -0.73 1.98
CA HIS A 38 -5.42 -0.36 2.14
C HIS A 38 -6.11 -1.15 3.26
N SER A 39 -5.81 -2.44 3.42
CA SER A 39 -6.37 -3.21 4.54
C SER A 39 -5.89 -2.72 5.91
N ILE A 40 -4.62 -2.30 6.02
CA ILE A 40 -4.10 -1.67 7.25
C ILE A 40 -4.76 -0.30 7.47
N GLU A 41 -4.99 0.46 6.40
CA GLU A 41 -5.66 1.77 6.48
C GLU A 41 -7.09 1.63 7.01
N ASN A 42 -7.87 0.67 6.51
CA ASN A 42 -9.23 0.40 7.01
C ASN A 42 -9.22 0.03 8.50
N CYS A 43 -8.26 -0.81 8.94
CA CYS A 43 -8.09 -1.15 10.36
C CYS A 43 -7.74 0.09 11.21
N LEU A 44 -6.90 0.99 10.68
CA LEU A 44 -6.57 2.25 11.33
C LEU A 44 -7.80 3.15 11.48
N GLU A 45 -8.60 3.29 10.44
CA GLU A 45 -9.83 4.10 10.46
C GLU A 45 -10.82 3.59 11.52
N GLU A 46 -11.04 2.27 11.58
CA GLU A 46 -11.89 1.66 12.62
C GLU A 46 -11.38 1.97 14.04
N ARG A 47 -10.07 1.85 14.27
CA ARG A 47 -9.46 2.13 15.58
C ARG A 47 -9.52 3.62 15.94
N MET A 48 -9.29 4.49 14.96
CA MET A 48 -9.43 5.94 15.15
C MET A 48 -10.88 6.33 15.48
N SER A 49 -11.87 5.71 14.85
CA SER A 49 -13.28 5.93 15.19
C SER A 49 -13.58 5.54 16.65
N ARG A 50 -13.05 4.40 17.11
CA ARG A 50 -13.22 3.97 18.50
C ARG A 50 -12.54 4.91 19.50
N LEU A 51 -11.36 5.44 19.17
CA LEU A 51 -10.69 6.46 19.99
C LEU A 51 -11.55 7.72 20.10
N ALA A 52 -12.12 8.20 18.99
CA ALA A 52 -13.00 9.37 18.99
C ALA A 52 -14.27 9.16 19.84
N ASP A 53 -14.83 7.95 19.84
CA ASP A 53 -15.94 7.60 20.73
C ASP A 53 -15.55 7.66 22.21
N ILE A 54 -14.35 7.16 22.57
CA ILE A 54 -13.82 7.24 23.94
C ILE A 54 -13.65 8.71 24.35
N GLU A 55 -13.05 9.54 23.49
CA GLU A 55 -12.85 10.97 23.75
C GLU A 55 -14.17 11.72 23.96
N ARG A 56 -15.21 11.35 23.21
CA ARG A 56 -16.57 11.87 23.40
C ARG A 56 -17.16 11.49 24.75
N LEU A 57 -17.01 10.22 25.18
CA LEU A 57 -17.48 9.76 26.49
C LEU A 57 -16.76 10.46 27.65
N VAL A 58 -15.45 10.65 27.54
CA VAL A 58 -14.65 11.43 28.50
C VAL A 58 -15.21 12.85 28.63
N SER A 59 -15.46 13.51 27.50
CA SER A 59 -15.96 14.89 27.46
C SER A 59 -17.37 15.04 28.08
N GLN A 60 -18.16 13.98 28.09
CA GLN A 60 -19.52 13.96 28.65
C GLN A 60 -19.56 13.61 30.14
N GLY A 61 -18.42 13.24 30.76
CA GLY A 61 -18.35 12.90 32.19
C GLY A 61 -19.14 11.63 32.58
N LEU A 62 -19.47 10.77 31.61
CA LEU A 62 -20.35 9.62 31.79
C LEU A 62 -19.67 8.40 32.45
N THR A 63 -18.39 8.48 32.84
CA THR A 63 -17.63 7.34 33.39
C THR A 63 -16.45 7.81 34.26
N ASP A 64 -15.89 6.90 35.07
CA ASP A 64 -14.66 7.15 35.86
C ASP A 64 -13.50 7.60 34.95
N ALA A 65 -13.05 8.84 35.15
CA ALA A 65 -12.02 9.49 34.35
C ALA A 65 -10.69 8.72 34.35
N LEU A 66 -10.35 8.04 35.45
CA LEU A 66 -9.14 7.22 35.57
C LEU A 66 -9.20 5.98 34.65
N SER A 67 -10.34 5.29 34.63
CA SER A 67 -10.54 4.12 33.77
C SER A 67 -10.50 4.47 32.27
N LEU A 68 -11.16 5.56 31.87
CA LEU A 68 -11.18 6.02 30.48
C LEU A 68 -9.82 6.56 30.03
N GLY A 69 -9.07 7.21 30.92
CA GLY A 69 -7.71 7.67 30.64
C GLY A 69 -6.78 6.51 30.29
N ARG A 70 -6.84 5.40 31.05
CA ARG A 70 -6.08 4.17 30.74
C ARG A 70 -6.51 3.54 29.42
N LEU A 71 -7.81 3.47 29.17
CA LEU A 71 -8.34 2.92 27.91
C LEU A 71 -7.90 3.75 26.70
N ARG A 72 -7.92 5.08 26.82
CA ARG A 72 -7.42 6.02 25.79
C ARG A 72 -5.95 5.78 25.49
N CYS A 73 -5.09 5.77 26.52
CA CYS A 73 -3.65 5.54 26.37
C CYS A 73 -3.36 4.19 25.68
N HIS A 74 -4.06 3.13 26.10
CA HIS A 74 -3.95 1.82 25.45
C HIS A 74 -4.34 1.87 23.96
N MET A 75 -5.44 2.58 23.63
CA MET A 75 -5.89 2.73 22.24
C MET A 75 -4.90 3.53 21.40
N VAL A 76 -4.30 4.59 21.95
CA VAL A 76 -3.25 5.39 21.28
C VAL A 76 -2.03 4.52 20.97
N ILE A 77 -1.58 3.68 21.90
CA ILE A 77 -0.47 2.74 21.68
C ILE A 77 -0.82 1.76 20.54
N GLU A 78 -2.03 1.22 20.56
CA GLU A 78 -2.53 0.28 19.55
C GLU A 78 -2.65 0.93 18.16
N ILE A 79 -3.11 2.17 18.07
CA ILE A 79 -3.13 2.93 16.81
C ILE A 79 -1.71 3.21 16.33
N ASN A 80 -0.80 3.60 17.23
CA ASN A 80 0.59 3.88 16.88
C ASN A 80 1.33 2.64 16.36
N ARG A 81 1.01 1.44 16.88
CA ARG A 81 1.50 0.17 16.33
C ARG A 81 1.02 -0.07 14.90
N GLU A 82 -0.26 0.18 14.62
CA GLU A 82 -0.82 0.07 13.27
C GLU A 82 -0.25 1.13 12.31
N ILE A 83 0.01 2.35 12.78
CA ILE A 83 0.69 3.41 12.00
C ILE A 83 2.09 2.95 11.60
N SER A 84 2.83 2.32 12.50
CA SER A 84 4.15 1.75 12.18
C SER A 84 4.05 0.64 11.13
N LYS A 85 3.06 -0.25 11.23
CA LYS A 85 2.81 -1.30 10.22
C LYS A 85 2.45 -0.69 8.86
N PHE A 86 1.59 0.33 8.85
CA PHE A 86 1.21 1.07 7.64
C PHE A 86 2.44 1.70 6.97
N ASN A 87 3.27 2.39 7.74
CA ASN A 87 4.47 3.05 7.23
C ASN A 87 5.49 2.04 6.68
N GLY A 88 5.66 0.88 7.32
CA GLY A 88 6.49 -0.21 6.77
C GLY A 88 5.91 -0.81 5.48
N ALA A 89 4.59 -1.03 5.41
CA ALA A 89 3.93 -1.48 4.17
C ALA A 89 4.05 -0.43 3.05
N ARG A 90 4.00 0.85 3.39
CA ARG A 90 4.20 1.97 2.46
C ARG A 90 5.60 1.96 1.87
N GLU A 91 6.64 1.79 2.67
CA GLU A 91 8.02 1.68 2.17
C GLU A 91 8.20 0.49 1.21
N TYR A 92 7.55 -0.64 1.53
CA TYR A 92 7.52 -1.79 0.66
C TYR A 92 6.81 -1.49 -0.68
N ALA A 93 5.65 -0.83 -0.64
CA ALA A 93 4.92 -0.42 -1.84
C ALA A 93 5.74 0.54 -2.72
N LEU A 94 6.43 1.52 -2.12
CA LEU A 94 7.35 2.41 -2.84
C LEU A 94 8.48 1.65 -3.54
N ARG A 95 9.06 0.64 -2.87
CA ARG A 95 10.09 -0.20 -3.48
C ARG A 95 9.56 -0.99 -4.68
N ARG A 96 8.36 -1.56 -4.58
CA ARG A 96 7.73 -2.27 -5.70
C ARG A 96 7.38 -1.32 -6.84
N HIS A 97 6.89 -0.13 -6.54
CA HIS A 97 6.63 0.92 -7.52
C HIS A 97 7.91 1.28 -8.28
N TYR A 98 9.02 1.50 -7.57
CA TYR A 98 10.33 1.74 -8.20
C TYR A 98 10.76 0.59 -9.12
N TYR A 99 10.59 -0.66 -8.70
CA TYR A 99 10.92 -1.82 -9.55
C TYR A 99 10.06 -1.91 -10.81
N LEU A 100 8.78 -1.53 -10.73
CA LEU A 100 7.92 -1.43 -11.92
C LEU A 100 8.45 -0.36 -12.89
N ILE A 101 8.86 0.81 -12.39
CA ILE A 101 9.46 1.86 -13.22
C ILE A 101 10.74 1.36 -13.91
N VAL A 102 11.68 0.81 -13.15
CA VAL A 102 12.96 0.28 -13.70
C VAL A 102 12.71 -0.81 -14.74
N THR A 103 11.78 -1.72 -14.47
CA THR A 103 11.40 -2.78 -15.41
C THR A 103 10.84 -2.19 -16.71
N ARG A 104 9.97 -1.17 -16.61
CA ARG A 104 9.44 -0.47 -17.78
C ARG A 104 10.54 0.25 -18.58
N GLU A 105 11.47 0.91 -17.91
CA GLU A 105 12.58 1.62 -18.55
C GLU A 105 13.52 0.68 -19.30
N ALA A 106 13.86 -0.47 -18.70
CA ALA A 106 14.63 -1.53 -19.35
C ALA A 106 13.94 -2.06 -20.63
N MET A 107 12.62 -1.97 -20.69
CA MET A 107 11.80 -2.32 -21.85
C MET A 107 11.60 -1.15 -22.83
N GLY A 108 12.22 0.00 -22.61
CA GLY A 108 12.12 1.20 -23.45
C GLY A 108 10.90 2.09 -23.17
N MET A 109 10.10 1.79 -22.15
CA MET A 109 8.86 2.52 -21.81
C MET A 109 9.15 3.66 -20.83
N ARG A 110 9.43 4.87 -21.32
CA ARG A 110 9.93 6.01 -20.51
C ARG A 110 8.86 6.99 -20.00
N ARG A 111 7.59 6.85 -20.43
CA ARG A 111 6.50 7.73 -19.99
C ARG A 111 5.79 7.14 -18.77
N HIS A 112 6.05 7.71 -17.60
CA HIS A 112 5.65 7.12 -16.32
C HIS A 112 4.39 7.72 -15.67
N HIS A 113 3.84 8.81 -16.21
CA HIS A 113 2.67 9.50 -15.63
C HIS A 113 1.47 8.56 -15.35
N TRP A 114 1.20 7.60 -16.24
CA TRP A 114 0.15 6.61 -16.01
C TRP A 114 0.44 5.66 -14.84
N VAL A 115 1.71 5.37 -14.54
CA VAL A 115 2.09 4.54 -13.38
C VAL A 115 1.73 5.27 -12.09
N ASP A 116 2.13 6.53 -11.97
CA ASP A 116 1.86 7.33 -10.78
C ASP A 116 0.36 7.53 -10.54
N GLN A 117 -0.44 7.56 -11.61
CA GLN A 117 -1.91 7.63 -11.53
C GLN A 117 -2.53 6.31 -11.06
N HIS A 118 -2.11 5.18 -11.61
CA HIS A 118 -2.71 3.87 -11.33
C HIS A 118 -2.19 3.22 -10.04
N TYR A 119 -0.94 3.52 -9.66
CA TYR A 119 -0.25 2.89 -8.54
C TYR A 119 0.14 3.89 -7.45
N ARG A 120 -0.70 4.90 -7.23
CA ARG A 120 -0.44 5.97 -6.27
C ARG A 120 -0.27 5.41 -4.86
N VAL A 121 0.93 5.57 -4.30
CA VAL A 121 1.20 5.24 -2.89
C VAL A 121 0.79 6.42 -2.00
N PRO A 122 -0.04 6.21 -0.96
CA PRO A 122 -0.46 7.28 -0.06
C PRO A 122 0.69 7.84 0.79
N PRO A 123 0.52 9.03 1.41
CA PRO A 123 1.55 9.64 2.25
C PRO A 123 1.79 8.87 3.55
N GLN A 124 2.93 9.14 4.19
CA GLN A 124 3.27 8.57 5.50
C GLN A 124 2.33 9.11 6.59
N LYS A 125 1.92 8.27 7.53
CA LYS A 125 1.09 8.69 8.67
C LYS A 125 1.98 9.01 9.88
N LYS A 126 1.60 10.05 10.64
CA LYS A 126 2.29 10.46 11.87
C LYS A 126 1.69 9.74 13.06
N HIS A 127 2.53 9.34 14.02
CA HIS A 127 2.09 8.82 15.30
C HIS A 127 1.26 9.86 16.06
N LEU A 128 0.26 9.38 16.79
CA LEU A 128 -0.52 10.15 17.74
C LEU A 128 0.33 10.44 18.98
N GLN A 129 0.18 11.64 19.54
CA GLN A 129 0.77 12.01 20.82
C GLN A 129 -0.19 11.63 21.95
N ASP A 130 0.34 11.13 23.06
CA ASP A 130 -0.42 11.11 24.32
C ASP A 130 -0.39 12.54 24.88
N GLY A 131 -1.52 13.24 24.79
CA GLY A 131 -1.77 14.47 25.54
C GLY A 131 -2.05 14.19 27.00
#